data_AF-A0A974DEH3-F1
#
_entry.id   AF-A0A974DEH3-F1
#
_cell.length_a   1.000
_cell.length_b   1.000
_cell.length_c   1.000
_cell.angle_alpha   90.00
_cell.angle_beta   90.00
_cell.angle_gamma   90.00
#
_symmetry.space_group_name_H-M   'P 1'
#
loop_
_entity.id
_entity.type
_entity.pdbx_description
1 polymer ?
#
loop_
_entity_poly.entity_id
_entity_poly.type
_entity_poly.pdbx_seq_one_letter_code
_entity_poly.pdbx_strand_id
1 'polypeptide(L)'
;MTLNPLTDSSSGKTNISYRGLKEVKKRVVRDAVDKDFTTADISNSILSDHLPVISKFLIPKTLKAEFTWRLNELHTESRKQQIQTWIDLTLQTNNVAETSPATIWETMKCVLKCRLIALGSKLKKEKDKEISTLVKEITALEQSHKENIAQKTLVTLESKRLQLRAPEST
;
A
#
# COMPACT_ATOMS: atom_id res chain seq x y z
N MET A 1 2.26 34.50 -4.79
CA MET A 1 1.02 34.35 -4.00
C MET A 1 1.32 33.41 -2.84
N THR A 2 1.44 33.95 -1.63
CA THR A 2 1.81 33.23 -0.41
C THR A 2 0.66 32.34 0.06
N LEU A 3 0.86 31.03 0.05
CA LEU A 3 -0.10 30.06 0.58
C LEU A 3 0.02 30.03 2.10
N ASN A 4 -0.92 30.66 2.80
CA ASN A 4 -1.08 30.45 4.23
C ASN A 4 -1.74 29.09 4.47
N PRO A 5 -1.10 28.16 5.20
CA PRO A 5 -1.82 27.03 5.77
C PRO A 5 -2.78 27.56 6.85
N LEU A 6 -4.00 27.02 6.91
CA LEU A 6 -4.90 27.27 8.04
C LEU A 6 -4.21 26.76 9.31
N THR A 7 -3.62 27.67 10.08
CA THR A 7 -3.00 27.41 11.36
C THR A 7 -4.06 27.53 12.46
N ASP A 8 -4.38 26.42 13.11
CA ASP A 8 -4.97 26.47 14.45
C ASP A 8 -3.84 26.78 15.44
N SER A 9 -3.81 28.02 15.91
CA SER A 9 -2.83 28.52 16.87
C SER A 9 -3.23 28.08 18.29
N SER A 10 -3.05 26.81 18.65
CA SER A 10 -3.10 26.41 20.06
C SER A 10 -2.28 25.17 20.46
N SER A 11 -1.62 24.46 19.54
CA SER A 11 -0.57 23.51 19.93
C SER A 11 0.39 23.24 18.78
N GLY A 12 1.69 23.35 19.04
CA GLY A 12 2.76 23.15 18.06
C GLY A 12 2.93 21.70 17.58
N LYS A 13 1.84 21.02 17.23
CA LYS A 13 1.84 19.65 16.69
C LYS A 13 1.02 19.61 15.41
N THR A 14 1.71 19.46 14.28
CA THR A 14 1.10 19.25 12.96
C THR A 14 0.49 17.85 12.88
N ASN A 15 -0.73 17.68 13.38
CA ASN A 15 -1.49 16.44 13.19
C ASN A 15 -2.24 16.53 11.85
N ILE A 16 -1.62 16.01 10.78
CA ILE A 16 -2.34 15.79 9.52
C ILE A 16 -3.30 14.63 9.77
N SER A 17 -4.58 14.97 10.00
CA SER A 17 -5.65 13.98 10.08
C SER A 17 -5.77 13.21 8.76
N TYR A 18 -6.08 11.92 8.85
CA TYR A 18 -6.33 11.06 7.67
C TYR A 18 -7.42 11.61 6.72
N ARG A 19 -8.36 12.42 7.22
CA ARG A 19 -9.32 13.16 6.37
C ARG A 19 -8.64 14.30 5.61
N GLY A 20 -7.73 15.03 6.24
CA GLY A 20 -6.94 16.09 5.61
C GLY A 20 -6.11 15.58 4.45
N LEU A 21 -5.50 14.40 4.58
CA LEU A 21 -4.77 13.74 3.48
C LEU A 21 -5.66 13.43 2.27
N LYS A 22 -6.90 13.01 2.47
CA LYS A 22 -7.83 12.72 1.36
C LYS A 22 -8.24 14.00 0.61
N GLU A 23 -8.49 15.08 1.34
CA GLU A 23 -8.90 16.36 0.74
C GLU A 23 -7.73 17.07 0.05
N VAL A 24 -6.52 17.01 0.61
CA VAL A 24 -5.29 17.48 -0.06
C VAL A 24 -5.05 16.70 -1.35
N LYS A 25 -5.22 15.37 -1.32
CA LYS A 25 -5.06 14.52 -2.51
C LYS A 25 -6.08 14.85 -3.61
N LYS A 26 -7.35 15.12 -3.27
CA LYS A 26 -8.38 15.58 -4.23
C LYS A 26 -8.06 16.95 -4.84
N ARG A 27 -7.47 17.85 -4.06
CA ARG A 27 -7.11 19.21 -4.52
C ARG A 27 -5.93 19.17 -5.49
N VAL A 28 -4.90 18.41 -5.16
CA VAL A 28 -3.73 18.18 -6.04
C VAL A 28 -4.14 17.55 -7.37
N VAL A 29 -5.11 16.64 -7.38
CA VAL A 29 -5.62 16.04 -8.63
C VAL A 29 -6.36 17.06 -9.49
N ARG A 30 -7.12 17.98 -8.89
CA ARG A 30 -7.81 19.05 -9.63
C ARG A 30 -6.82 20.06 -10.23
N ASP A 31 -5.82 20.47 -9.46
CA ASP A 31 -4.80 21.43 -9.90
C ASP A 31 -3.84 20.83 -10.95
N ALA A 32 -3.78 19.50 -11.08
CA ALA A 32 -3.03 18.81 -12.13
C ALA A 32 -3.77 18.80 -13.47
N VAL A 33 -5.10 18.62 -13.45
CA VAL A 33 -5.93 18.57 -14.67
C VAL A 33 -5.88 19.89 -15.45
N ASP A 34 -5.82 21.04 -14.76
CA ASP A 34 -5.69 22.36 -15.39
C ASP A 34 -4.32 22.59 -16.06
N LYS A 35 -3.28 21.87 -15.62
CA LYS A 35 -1.92 21.97 -16.21
C LYS A 35 -1.73 21.06 -17.43
N ASP A 36 -2.65 20.11 -17.64
CA ASP A 36 -2.59 19.13 -18.73
C ASP A 36 -3.28 19.65 -20.01
N PHE A 37 -4.08 20.72 -19.91
CA PHE A 37 -4.64 21.43 -21.06
C PHE A 37 -3.62 22.40 -21.65
N THR A 38 -3.23 22.19 -22.92
CA THR A 38 -2.19 23.01 -23.55
C THR A 38 -2.79 24.14 -24.39
N THR A 39 -3.70 23.82 -25.31
CA THR A 39 -4.32 24.78 -26.25
C THR A 39 -5.65 24.23 -26.78
N ALA A 40 -6.59 25.10 -27.12
CA ALA A 40 -7.74 24.77 -27.95
C ALA A 40 -7.93 25.83 -29.02
N ASP A 41 -8.00 25.39 -30.27
CA ASP A 41 -8.14 26.23 -31.45
C ASP A 41 -9.39 25.82 -32.24
N ILE A 42 -10.06 26.80 -32.82
CA ILE A 42 -11.15 26.58 -33.77
C ILE A 42 -10.56 26.79 -35.16
N SER A 43 -10.58 25.75 -35.98
CA SER A 43 -10.06 25.82 -37.34
C SER A 43 -10.94 26.70 -38.23
N ASN A 44 -10.42 27.20 -39.36
CA ASN A 44 -11.18 28.03 -40.30
C ASN A 44 -11.56 27.24 -41.56
N SER A 45 -12.75 27.48 -42.11
CA SER A 45 -13.27 26.83 -43.32
C SER A 45 -14.09 27.84 -44.12
N ILE A 46 -13.93 27.79 -45.44
CA ILE A 46 -14.64 28.68 -46.38
C ILE A 46 -15.96 28.02 -46.84
N LEU A 47 -16.12 26.71 -46.63
CA LEU A 47 -17.20 25.91 -47.23
C LEU A 47 -18.26 25.42 -46.23
N SER A 48 -18.03 25.56 -44.92
CA SER A 48 -18.90 25.02 -43.86
C SER A 48 -18.93 25.97 -42.67
N ASP A 49 -20.12 26.23 -42.15
CA ASP A 49 -20.39 27.02 -40.94
C ASP A 49 -20.10 26.24 -39.65
N HIS A 50 -19.95 24.92 -39.74
CA HIS A 50 -19.48 24.09 -38.63
C HIS A 50 -17.96 23.89 -38.69
N LEU A 51 -17.25 24.67 -37.87
CA LEU A 51 -15.80 24.62 -37.76
C LEU A 51 -15.35 23.58 -36.72
N PRO A 52 -14.39 22.69 -37.04
CA PRO A 52 -13.85 21.76 -36.07
C PRO A 52 -13.07 22.47 -34.96
N VAL A 53 -13.38 22.10 -33.71
CA VAL A 53 -12.65 22.49 -32.51
C VAL A 53 -11.57 21.44 -32.23
N ILE A 54 -10.32 21.89 -32.14
CA ILE A 54 -9.16 21.03 -31.90
C ILE A 54 -8.58 21.39 -30.53
N SER A 55 -8.56 20.43 -29.61
CA SER A 55 -7.97 20.61 -28.29
C SER A 55 -6.78 19.67 -28.11
N LYS A 56 -5.67 20.21 -27.57
CA LYS A 56 -4.44 19.47 -27.28
C LYS A 56 -4.30 19.27 -25.78
N PHE A 57 -4.10 18.02 -25.39
CA PHE A 57 -3.89 17.61 -24.01
C PHE A 57 -2.52 16.95 -23.87
N LEU A 58 -1.79 17.31 -22.82
CA LEU A 58 -0.60 16.60 -22.40
C LEU A 58 -1.06 15.48 -21.46
N ILE A 59 -1.00 14.22 -21.91
CA ILE A 59 -1.29 13.10 -21.02
C ILE A 59 -0.05 12.94 -20.10
N PRO A 60 -0.17 13.21 -18.78
CA PRO A 60 0.95 13.00 -17.88
C PRO A 60 1.38 11.54 -18.00
N LYS A 61 2.67 11.30 -18.24
CA LYS A 61 3.24 9.95 -18.17
C LYS A 61 2.99 9.47 -16.75
N THR A 62 1.96 8.66 -16.57
CA THR A 62 1.77 7.94 -15.33
C THR A 62 3.03 7.10 -15.18
N LEU A 63 3.84 7.40 -14.15
CA LEU A 63 4.85 6.45 -13.71
C LEU A 63 4.03 5.21 -13.39
N LYS A 64 4.08 4.19 -14.26
CA LYS A 64 3.51 2.88 -13.93
C LYS A 64 4.02 2.57 -12.54
N ALA A 65 3.11 2.30 -11.61
CA ALA A 65 3.53 1.82 -10.30
C ALA A 65 4.41 0.60 -10.56
N GLU A 66 5.71 0.74 -10.30
CA GLU A 66 6.61 -0.40 -10.34
C GLU A 66 6.12 -1.34 -9.25
N PHE A 67 5.52 -2.45 -9.65
CA PHE A 67 5.14 -3.50 -8.72
C PHE A 67 6.45 -4.14 -8.22
N THR A 68 7.02 -3.57 -7.16
CA THR A 68 8.07 -4.25 -6.41
C THR A 68 7.42 -5.43 -5.70
N TRP A 69 7.63 -6.63 -6.21
CA TRP A 69 7.35 -7.85 -5.48
C TRP A 69 8.24 -7.87 -4.24
N ARG A 70 7.70 -7.49 -3.09
CA ARG A 70 8.43 -7.53 -1.82
C ARG A 70 8.40 -8.98 -1.30
N LEU A 71 9.46 -9.74 -1.57
CA LEU A 71 9.64 -11.10 -1.07
C LEU A 71 10.17 -11.13 0.38
N ASN A 72 10.41 -9.98 1.00
CA ASN A 72 11.12 -9.86 2.29
C ASN A 72 10.49 -10.74 3.40
N GLU A 73 9.17 -10.88 3.42
CA GLU A 73 8.47 -11.67 4.43
C GLU A 73 8.60 -13.19 4.25
N LEU A 74 9.18 -13.68 3.15
CA LEU A 74 9.34 -15.12 2.90
C LEU A 74 10.76 -15.64 3.19
N HIS A 75 11.69 -14.77 3.60
CA HIS A 75 13.11 -15.13 3.76
C HIS A 75 13.46 -15.87 5.07
N THR A 76 12.53 -16.01 6.01
CA THR A 76 12.78 -16.75 7.27
C THR A 76 12.99 -18.24 7.01
N GLU A 77 13.95 -18.86 7.73
CA GLU A 77 14.29 -20.28 7.56
C GLU A 77 13.09 -21.23 7.69
N SER A 78 12.17 -20.95 8.62
CA SER A 78 10.94 -21.74 8.76
C SER A 78 10.06 -21.73 7.50
N ARG A 79 10.01 -20.60 6.79
CA ARG A 79 9.23 -20.44 5.56
C ARG A 79 9.92 -21.12 4.38
N LYS A 80 11.25 -21.08 4.32
CA LYS A 80 12.03 -21.85 3.33
C LYS A 80 11.79 -23.34 3.47
N GLN A 81 11.84 -23.87 4.69
CA GLN A 81 11.53 -25.27 4.97
C GLN A 81 10.10 -25.62 4.54
N GLN A 82 9.14 -24.74 4.81
CA GLN A 82 7.76 -24.94 4.39
C GLN A 82 7.61 -25.00 2.85
N ILE A 83 8.30 -24.12 2.12
CA ILE A 83 8.33 -24.13 0.65
C ILE A 83 8.98 -25.42 0.14
N GLN A 84 10.08 -25.87 0.75
CA GLN A 84 10.73 -27.13 0.39
C GLN A 84 9.77 -28.32 0.58
N THR A 85 9.07 -28.38 1.70
CA THR A 85 8.05 -29.41 1.94
C THR A 85 6.95 -29.40 0.87
N TRP A 86 6.55 -28.22 0.39
CA TRP A 86 5.55 -28.11 -0.67
C TRP A 86 6.07 -28.62 -2.02
N ILE A 87 7.34 -28.34 -2.34
CA ILE A 87 8.01 -28.86 -3.52
C ILE A 87 8.05 -30.39 -3.45
N ASP A 88 8.58 -30.94 -2.36
CA ASP A 88 8.75 -32.38 -2.19
C ASP A 88 7.40 -33.12 -2.26
N LEU A 89 6.38 -32.60 -1.57
CA LEU A 89 5.02 -33.14 -1.63
C LEU A 89 4.45 -33.11 -3.04
N THR A 90 4.66 -32.02 -3.78
CA THR A 90 4.14 -31.88 -5.15
C THR A 90 4.82 -32.87 -6.10
N LEU A 91 6.13 -33.06 -5.96
CA LEU A 91 6.87 -34.05 -6.73
C LEU A 91 6.42 -35.48 -6.39
N GLN A 92 6.32 -35.82 -5.11
CA GLN A 92 5.89 -37.17 -4.68
C GLN A 92 4.47 -37.49 -5.15
N THR A 93 3.55 -36.52 -5.12
CA THR A 93 2.14 -36.77 -5.46
C THR A 93 1.91 -36.87 -6.97
N ASN A 94 2.72 -36.19 -7.79
CA ASN A 94 2.47 -36.06 -9.24
C ASN A 94 3.48 -36.83 -10.11
N ASN A 95 4.54 -37.39 -9.54
CA ASN A 95 5.51 -38.20 -10.27
C ASN A 95 5.00 -39.64 -10.46
N VAL A 96 4.03 -39.81 -11.36
CA VAL A 96 3.49 -41.11 -11.77
C VAL A 96 4.12 -41.52 -13.11
N ALA A 97 4.28 -42.82 -13.37
CA ALA A 97 4.99 -43.36 -14.54
C ALA A 97 4.54 -42.79 -15.90
N GLU A 98 3.29 -42.35 -16.03
CA GLU A 98 2.75 -41.78 -17.27
C GLU A 98 2.80 -40.25 -17.35
N THR A 99 3.29 -39.57 -16.31
CA THR A 99 3.27 -38.10 -16.27
C THR A 99 4.55 -37.54 -16.88
N SER A 100 4.40 -36.69 -17.90
CA SER A 100 5.56 -36.03 -18.51
C SER A 100 6.23 -35.05 -17.52
N PRO A 101 7.56 -34.89 -17.55
CA PRO A 101 8.26 -33.91 -16.72
C PRO A 101 7.76 -32.48 -16.90
N ALA A 102 7.32 -32.12 -18.12
CA ALA A 102 6.73 -30.81 -18.41
C ALA A 102 5.42 -30.60 -17.62
N THR A 103 4.55 -31.61 -17.57
CA THR A 103 3.31 -31.58 -16.80
C THR A 103 3.57 -31.43 -15.30
N ILE A 104 4.59 -32.13 -14.77
CA ILE A 104 5.01 -32.02 -13.37
C ILE A 104 5.48 -30.59 -13.07
N TRP A 105 6.31 -30.01 -13.95
CA TRP A 105 6.81 -28.64 -13.80
C TRP A 105 5.69 -27.60 -13.79
N GLU A 106 4.74 -27.68 -14.72
CA GLU A 106 3.59 -26.77 -14.77
C GLU A 106 2.70 -26.90 -13.52
N THR A 107 2.45 -28.13 -13.09
CA THR A 107 1.71 -28.42 -11.86
C THR A 107 2.40 -27.81 -10.66
N MET A 108 3.71 -28.01 -10.53
CA MET A 108 4.50 -27.46 -9.44
C MET A 108 4.46 -25.93 -9.40
N LYS A 109 4.65 -25.27 -10.55
CA LYS A 109 4.53 -23.81 -10.63
C LYS A 109 3.16 -23.31 -10.18
N CYS A 110 2.10 -23.97 -10.62
CA CYS A 110 0.73 -23.62 -10.25
C CYS A 110 0.50 -23.76 -8.74
N VAL A 111 0.85 -24.92 -8.18
CA VAL A 111 0.69 -25.21 -6.75
C VAL A 111 1.49 -24.24 -5.89
N LEU A 112 2.77 -24.02 -6.22
CA LEU A 112 3.63 -23.10 -5.47
C LEU A 112 3.11 -21.67 -5.53
N LYS A 113 2.68 -21.19 -6.71
CA LYS A 113 2.10 -19.85 -6.84
C LYS A 113 0.88 -19.68 -5.93
N CYS A 114 -0.05 -20.63 -5.95
CA CYS A 114 -1.23 -20.59 -5.09
C CYS A 114 -0.87 -20.58 -3.61
N ARG A 115 0.06 -21.44 -3.18
CA ARG A 115 0.50 -21.52 -1.78
C ARG A 115 1.22 -20.26 -1.33
N LEU A 116 2.09 -19.68 -2.17
CA LEU A 116 2.81 -18.44 -1.87
C LEU A 116 1.85 -17.25 -1.75
N ILE A 117 0.84 -17.15 -2.63
CA ILE A 117 -0.19 -16.11 -2.55
C ILE A 117 -1.00 -16.26 -1.25
N ALA A 118 -1.39 -17.50 -0.91
CA ALA A 118 -2.13 -17.77 0.32
C ALA A 118 -1.30 -17.42 1.58
N LEU A 119 -0.02 -17.78 1.59
CA LEU A 119 0.91 -17.46 2.67
C LEU A 119 1.10 -15.94 2.81
N GLY A 120 1.34 -15.23 1.71
CA GLY A 120 1.46 -13.77 1.73
C GLY A 120 0.18 -13.09 2.23
N SER A 121 -1.00 -13.57 1.82
CA SER A 121 -2.29 -13.07 2.32
C SER A 121 -2.46 -13.32 3.82
N LYS A 122 -2.05 -14.49 4.30
CA LYS A 122 -2.07 -14.82 5.74
C LYS A 122 -1.15 -13.89 6.53
N LEU A 123 0.11 -13.75 6.12
CA LEU A 123 1.10 -12.90 6.79
C LEU A 123 0.63 -11.44 6.86
N LYS A 124 0.09 -10.93 5.75
CA LYS A 124 -0.51 -9.59 5.72
C LYS A 124 -1.63 -9.43 6.74
N LYS A 125 -2.56 -10.39 6.81
CA LYS A 125 -3.67 -10.36 7.78
C LYS A 125 -3.18 -10.41 9.23
N GLU A 126 -2.14 -11.19 9.50
CA GLU A 126 -1.52 -11.28 10.83
C GLU A 126 -0.89 -9.94 11.22
N LYS A 127 -0.14 -9.31 10.31
CA LYS A 127 0.45 -7.98 10.51
C LYS A 127 -0.61 -6.89 10.70
N ASP A 128 -1.64 -6.88 9.85
CA ASP A 128 -2.75 -5.93 9.97
C ASP A 128 -3.49 -6.09 11.31
N LYS A 129 -3.66 -7.34 11.79
CA LYS A 129 -4.26 -7.64 13.09
C LYS A 129 -3.39 -7.16 14.25
N GLU A 130 -2.08 -7.40 14.17
CA GLU A 130 -1.10 -6.94 15.17
C GLU A 130 -1.11 -5.41 15.28
N ILE A 131 -1.00 -4.71 14.14
CA ILE A 131 -1.09 -3.25 14.06
C ILE A 131 -2.42 -2.74 14.64
N SER A 132 -3.54 -3.35 14.26
CA SER A 132 -4.87 -2.98 14.78
C SER A 132 -4.96 -3.12 16.29
N THR A 133 -4.36 -4.19 16.85
CA THR A 133 -4.32 -4.43 18.29
C THR A 133 -3.47 -3.40 19.00
N LEU A 134 -2.26 -3.12 18.51
CA LEU A 134 -1.36 -2.10 19.07
C LEU A 134 -2.01 -0.71 19.05
N VAL A 135 -2.68 -0.34 17.96
CA VAL A 135 -3.37 0.96 17.86
C VAL A 135 -4.50 1.07 18.88
N LYS A 136 -5.28 0.00 19.10
CA LYS A 136 -6.33 -0.02 20.13
C LYS A 136 -5.75 0.13 21.53
N GLU A 137 -4.68 -0.59 21.84
CA GLU A 137 -3.98 -0.51 23.12
C GLU A 137 -3.41 0.90 23.37
N ILE A 138 -2.75 1.49 22.37
CA ILE A 138 -2.24 2.87 22.45
C ILE A 138 -3.37 3.86 22.70
N THR A 139 -4.50 3.72 21.99
CA THR A 139 -5.65 4.62 22.15
C THR A 139 -6.24 4.54 23.56
N ALA A 140 -6.36 3.32 24.11
CA ALA A 140 -6.84 3.11 25.47
C ALA A 140 -5.88 3.69 26.52
N LEU A 141 -4.58 3.49 26.35
CA LEU A 141 -3.54 4.05 27.22
C LEU A 141 -3.50 5.58 27.15
N GLU A 142 -3.68 6.17 25.97
CA GLU A 142 -3.76 7.63 25.80
C GLU A 142 -4.96 8.22 26.55
N GLN A 143 -6.11 7.54 26.50
CA GLN A 143 -7.30 7.97 27.25
C GLN A 143 -7.07 7.86 28.76
N SER A 144 -6.57 6.72 29.24
CA SER A 144 -6.26 6.53 30.66
C SER A 144 -5.21 7.52 31.18
N HIS A 145 -4.20 7.84 30.38
CA HIS A 145 -3.21 8.85 30.75
C HIS A 145 -3.79 10.26 30.82
N LYS A 146 -4.73 10.63 29.92
CA LYS A 146 -5.43 11.93 30.01
C LYS A 146 -6.24 12.06 31.30
N GLU A 147 -6.81 10.95 31.79
CA GLU A 147 -7.65 10.92 32.98
C GLU A 147 -6.85 10.89 34.29
N ASN A 148 -5.71 10.18 34.33
CA ASN A 148 -5.00 9.90 35.60
C ASN A 148 -3.57 10.48 35.68
N ILE A 149 -3.01 11.02 34.58
CA ILE A 149 -1.65 11.59 34.47
C ILE A 149 -0.57 10.71 35.14
N ALA A 150 -0.74 9.39 35.05
CA ALA A 150 0.15 8.45 35.72
C ALA A 150 1.42 8.20 34.88
N GLN A 151 2.58 8.48 35.46
CA GLN A 151 3.90 8.30 34.81
C GLN A 151 4.11 6.87 34.27
N LYS A 152 3.59 5.85 34.96
CA LYS A 152 3.68 4.44 34.53
C LYS A 152 2.91 4.17 33.23
N THR A 153 1.77 4.83 33.03
CA THR A 153 0.97 4.74 31.80
C THR A 153 1.71 5.37 30.62
N LEU A 154 2.45 6.46 30.86
CA LEU A 154 3.27 7.15 29.85
C LEU A 154 4.40 6.24 29.32
N VAL A 155 5.19 5.65 30.21
CA VAL A 155 6.30 4.74 29.83
C VAL A 155 5.80 3.54 29.00
N THR A 156 4.66 2.97 29.39
CA THR A 156 4.03 1.85 28.66
C THR A 156 3.58 2.27 27.26
N LEU A 157 3.02 3.46 27.13
CA LEU A 157 2.55 4.04 25.87
C LEU A 157 3.71 4.34 24.92
N GLU A 158 4.83 4.89 25.41
CA GLU A 158 6.03 5.12 24.60
C GLU A 158 6.63 3.82 24.07
N SER A 159 6.68 2.77 24.89
CA SER A 159 7.10 1.43 24.46
C SER A 159 6.22 0.89 23.33
N LYS A 160 4.89 0.99 23.46
CA LYS A 160 3.94 0.53 22.43
C LYS A 160 4.04 1.36 21.13
N ARG A 161 4.27 2.67 21.22
CA ARG A 161 4.54 3.52 20.05
C ARG A 161 5.85 3.16 19.36
N LEU A 162 6.87 2.79 20.12
CA LEU A 162 8.15 2.33 19.57
C LEU A 162 7.98 1.00 18.81
N GLN A 163 7.22 0.05 19.38
CA GLN A 163 6.86 -1.21 18.72
C GLN A 163 6.08 -0.98 17.41
N LEU A 164 5.16 -0.03 17.38
CA LEU A 164 4.44 0.33 16.14
C LEU A 164 5.34 0.99 15.09
N ARG A 165 6.33 1.80 15.53
CA ARG A 165 7.25 2.53 14.64
C ARG A 165 8.30 1.59 14.02
N ALA A 166 8.70 0.55 14.74
CA ALA A 166 9.60 -0.48 14.28
C ALA A 166 8.86 -1.82 14.25
N PRO A 167 8.10 -2.14 13.19
CA PRO A 167 7.53 -3.48 12.99
C PRO A 167 8.68 -4.44 12.65
N GLU A 168 9.45 -4.76 13.68
CA GLU A 168 10.61 -5.64 13.81
C GLU A 168 11.54 -5.84 12.59
N SER A 169 12.77 -5.37 12.79
CA SER A 169 14.02 -5.86 12.22
C SER A 169 14.40 -7.22 12.82
N THR A 170 13.63 -8.26 12.50
CA THR A 170 13.95 -9.65 12.86
C THR A 170 13.78 -10.56 11.65
#